data_AF-A0A948HGX8-F1
#
_entry.id   AF-A0A948HGX8-F1
#
_cell.length_a   1.000
_cell.length_b   1.000
_cell.length_c   1.000
_cell.angle_alpha   90.00
_cell.angle_beta   90.00
_cell.angle_gamma   90.00
#
_symmetry.space_group_name_H-M   'P 1'
#
loop_
_entity.id
_entity.type
_entity.pdbx_description
1 polymer ?
#
loop_
_entity_poly.entity_id
_entity_poly.type
_entity_poly.pdbx_seq_one_letter_code
_entity_poly.pdbx_strand_id
1 'polypeptide(L)'
;MKSFTLIELIVVIAIIAILAAIIAPNAFKAIEKAKISRAIALMKTVKTAFLAYRADTGQWPPDYNGYDPLGTFNALLDDSGVSGWDGPYLENYGTHPWGGGIGYFCLQDNAGWENQSGCWLYLDDDKPGTGYANNQAKIPYDSLLRIDELIDDNNTSNGSVRENLPGVPGELSYFMIETD
;
A
#
# COMPACT_ATOMS: atom_id res chain seq x y z
N MET A 1 -34.97 -16.08 -44.84
CA MET A 1 -34.08 -15.71 -43.71
C MET A 1 -33.56 -17.02 -43.15
N LYS A 2 -32.23 -17.23 -43.09
CA LYS A 2 -31.68 -18.44 -42.47
C LYS A 2 -31.98 -18.38 -40.98
N SER A 3 -32.84 -19.28 -40.51
CA SER A 3 -33.24 -19.36 -39.11
C SER A 3 -32.06 -19.91 -38.31
N PHE A 4 -31.54 -19.11 -37.38
CA PHE A 4 -30.57 -19.54 -36.38
C PHE A 4 -31.22 -20.65 -35.54
N THR A 5 -30.57 -21.79 -35.38
CA THR A 5 -31.13 -22.87 -34.55
C THR A 5 -30.80 -22.63 -33.07
N LEU A 6 -31.72 -22.99 -32.18
CA LEU A 6 -31.48 -22.92 -30.73
C LEU A 6 -30.30 -23.82 -30.32
N ILE A 7 -30.11 -24.95 -31.01
CA ILE A 7 -29.00 -25.87 -30.74
C ILE A 7 -27.64 -25.27 -31.09
N GLU A 8 -27.52 -24.53 -32.20
CA GLU A 8 -26.29 -23.81 -32.54
C GLU A 8 -25.90 -22.81 -31.44
N LEU A 9 -26.88 -22.07 -30.92
CA LEU A 9 -26.62 -21.12 -29.83
C LEU A 9 -26.20 -21.83 -28.54
N ILE A 10 -26.83 -22.96 -28.21
CA ILE A 10 -26.52 -23.74 -27.00
C ILE A 10 -25.10 -24.32 -27.05
N VAL A 11 -24.65 -24.83 -28.20
CA VAL A 11 -23.29 -25.36 -28.34
C VAL A 11 -22.26 -24.23 -28.20
N VAL A 12 -22.53 -23.04 -28.75
CA VAL A 12 -21.62 -21.90 -28.66
C VAL A 12 -21.45 -21.43 -27.22
N ILE A 13 -22.54 -21.24 -26.47
CA ILE A 13 -22.45 -20.83 -25.06
C ILE A 13 -21.78 -21.91 -24.19
N ALA A 14 -21.96 -23.19 -24.52
CA ALA A 14 -21.30 -24.28 -23.81
C ALA A 14 -19.77 -24.23 -23.99
N ILE A 15 -19.29 -24.00 -25.22
CA ILE A 15 -17.85 -23.86 -25.48
C ILE A 15 -17.29 -22.60 -24.81
N ILE A 16 -18.01 -21.47 -24.87
CA ILE A 16 -17.60 -20.22 -24.20
C ILE A 16 -17.49 -20.43 -22.68
N ALA A 17 -18.44 -21.15 -22.06
CA ALA A 17 -18.42 -21.44 -20.62
C ALA A 17 -17.20 -22.29 -20.22
N ILE A 18 -16.84 -23.30 -21.01
CA ILE A 18 -15.64 -24.13 -20.77
C ILE A 18 -14.37 -23.29 -20.87
N LEU A 19 -14.25 -22.47 -21.91
CA LEU A 19 -13.08 -21.60 -22.08
C LEU A 19 -12.97 -20.55 -20.97
N ALA A 20 -14.09 -19.93 -20.60
CA ALA A 20 -14.14 -18.95 -19.51
C ALA A 20 -13.72 -19.57 -18.17
N ALA A 21 -14.14 -20.80 -17.87
CA ALA A 21 -13.78 -21.50 -16.64
C ALA A 21 -12.26 -21.73 -16.49
N ILE A 22 -11.55 -21.96 -17.60
CA ILE A 22 -10.09 -22.15 -17.59
C ILE A 22 -9.35 -20.82 -17.45
N ILE A 23 -9.83 -19.78 -18.12
CA ILE A 23 -9.13 -18.48 -18.21
C ILE A 23 -9.34 -17.65 -16.93
N ALA A 24 -10.55 -17.65 -16.36
CA ALA A 24 -10.92 -16.83 -15.21
C ALA A 24 -9.93 -16.91 -14.03
N PRO A 25 -9.57 -18.08 -13.48
CA PRO A 25 -8.67 -18.15 -12.33
C PRO A 25 -7.26 -17.60 -12.63
N ASN A 26 -6.76 -17.81 -13.85
CA ASN A 26 -5.45 -17.29 -14.27
C ASN A 26 -5.48 -15.77 -14.43
N ALA A 27 -6.58 -15.22 -14.96
CA ALA A 27 -6.77 -13.79 -15.07
C ALA A 27 -6.78 -13.11 -13.69
N PHE A 28 -7.50 -13.68 -12.70
CA PHE A 28 -7.50 -13.14 -11.34
C PHE A 28 -6.11 -13.13 -10.70
N LYS A 29 -5.34 -14.22 -10.84
CA LYS A 29 -3.95 -14.28 -10.35
C LYS A 29 -3.06 -13.23 -11.01
N ALA A 30 -3.21 -13.02 -12.32
CA ALA A 30 -2.44 -12.02 -13.05
C ALA A 30 -2.79 -10.58 -12.60
N ILE A 31 -4.07 -10.29 -12.38
CA ILE A 31 -4.54 -9.01 -11.84
C ILE A 31 -3.93 -8.77 -10.45
N GLU A 32 -3.97 -9.78 -9.57
CA GLU A 32 -3.43 -9.64 -8.21
C GLU A 32 -1.91 -9.40 -8.21
N LYS A 33 -1.18 -10.12 -9.07
CA LYS A 33 0.26 -9.88 -9.27
C LYS A 33 0.55 -8.45 -9.76
N ALA A 34 -0.29 -7.93 -10.67
CA ALA A 34 -0.15 -6.55 -11.16
C ALA A 34 -0.43 -5.52 -10.05
N LYS A 35 -1.42 -5.78 -9.18
CA LYS A 35 -1.68 -4.97 -7.99
C LYS A 35 -0.48 -4.96 -7.04
N ILE A 36 0.07 -6.12 -6.70
CA ILE A 36 1.29 -6.22 -5.86
C ILE A 36 2.42 -5.39 -6.45
N SER A 37 2.71 -5.56 -7.76
CA SER A 37 3.77 -4.79 -8.42
C SER A 37 3.54 -3.27 -8.36
N ARG A 38 2.29 -2.82 -8.49
CA ARG A 38 1.95 -1.40 -8.42
C ARG A 38 2.07 -0.86 -6.98
N ALA A 39 1.68 -1.64 -5.98
CA ALA A 39 1.86 -1.27 -4.57
C ALA A 39 3.35 -1.10 -4.22
N ILE A 40 4.19 -2.05 -4.65
CA ILE A 40 5.65 -1.97 -4.46
C ILE A 40 6.24 -0.72 -5.12
N ALA A 41 5.86 -0.43 -6.37
CA ALA A 41 6.35 0.75 -7.08
C ALA A 41 5.94 2.06 -6.39
N LEU A 42 4.70 2.11 -5.90
CA LEU A 42 4.17 3.24 -5.15
C LEU A 42 4.98 3.47 -3.86
N MET A 43 5.17 2.43 -3.04
CA MET A 43 5.96 2.54 -1.80
C MET A 43 7.41 2.94 -2.04
N LYS A 44 8.05 2.43 -3.11
CA LYS A 44 9.41 2.85 -3.48
C LYS A 44 9.47 4.33 -3.86
N THR A 45 8.50 4.80 -4.62
CA THR A 45 8.40 6.21 -5.02
C THR A 45 8.31 7.11 -3.78
N VAL A 46 7.43 6.73 -2.86
CA VAL A 46 7.27 7.45 -1.58
C VAL A 46 8.55 7.38 -0.75
N LYS A 47 9.16 6.19 -0.57
CA LYS A 47 10.44 6.06 0.14
C LYS A 47 11.50 7.02 -0.39
N THR A 48 11.65 7.10 -1.71
CA THR A 48 12.62 8.00 -2.34
C THR A 48 12.31 9.47 -2.04
N ALA A 49 11.04 9.87 -2.03
CA ALA A 49 10.64 11.23 -1.68
C ALA A 49 10.96 11.57 -0.21
N PHE A 50 10.70 10.65 0.72
CA PHE A 50 11.07 10.80 2.13
C PHE A 50 12.59 10.95 2.31
N LEU A 51 13.38 10.14 1.60
CA LEU A 51 14.85 10.23 1.64
C LEU A 51 15.37 11.55 1.06
N ALA A 52 14.77 12.04 -0.03
CA ALA A 52 15.12 13.34 -0.61
C ALA A 52 14.80 14.49 0.36
N TYR A 53 13.60 14.49 0.95
CA TYR A 53 13.21 15.46 1.97
C TYR A 53 14.22 15.50 3.13
N ARG A 54 14.65 14.34 3.64
CA ARG A 54 15.67 14.27 4.71
C ARG A 54 17.04 14.74 4.25
N ALA A 55 17.44 14.42 3.02
CA ALA A 55 18.73 14.84 2.49
C ALA A 55 18.85 16.37 2.43
N ASP A 56 17.75 17.05 2.09
CA ASP A 56 17.73 18.49 1.87
C ASP A 56 17.43 19.28 3.16
N THR A 57 16.48 18.83 3.97
CA THR A 57 16.07 19.51 5.21
C THR A 57 16.83 19.06 6.45
N GLY A 58 17.54 17.93 6.37
CA GLY A 58 18.26 17.30 7.50
C GLY A 58 17.35 16.58 8.50
N GLN A 59 16.03 16.56 8.29
CA GLN A 59 15.06 15.95 9.19
C GLN A 59 14.05 15.10 8.42
N TRP A 60 13.42 14.16 9.11
CA TRP A 60 12.30 13.42 8.54
C TRP A 60 11.06 14.32 8.44
N PRO A 61 10.15 14.09 7.47
CA PRO A 61 8.85 14.75 7.45
C PRO A 61 8.11 14.58 8.78
N PRO A 62 7.34 15.60 9.21
CA PRO A 62 6.61 15.57 10.47
C PRO A 62 5.65 14.38 10.50
N ASP A 63 5.70 13.60 11.58
CA ASP A 63 4.69 12.58 11.87
C ASP A 63 3.61 13.17 12.77
N TYR A 64 2.36 13.07 12.33
CA TYR A 64 1.19 13.46 13.10
C TYR A 64 0.59 12.28 13.89
N ASN A 65 1.44 11.36 14.35
CA ASN A 65 1.11 10.14 15.10
C ASN A 65 0.02 9.30 14.44
N GLY A 66 0.00 9.25 13.10
CA GLY A 66 -1.02 8.54 12.32
C GLY A 66 -2.44 9.13 12.36
N TYR A 67 -2.71 10.21 13.11
CA TYR A 67 -4.04 10.83 13.17
C TYR A 67 -4.37 11.68 11.93
N ASP A 68 -3.33 12.12 11.21
CA ASP A 68 -3.46 12.87 9.96
C ASP A 68 -2.42 12.36 8.95
N PRO A 69 -2.70 11.23 8.28
CA PRO A 69 -1.85 10.76 7.20
C PRO A 69 -1.81 11.76 6.02
N LEU A 70 -2.69 12.78 5.95
CA LEU A 70 -2.52 13.84 4.96
C LEU A 70 -1.43 14.82 5.38
N GLY A 71 -1.37 15.18 6.66
CA GLY A 71 -0.41 16.16 7.19
C GLY A 71 1.03 15.81 6.83
N THR A 72 1.43 14.55 7.04
CA THR A 72 2.79 14.08 6.75
C THR A 72 3.09 14.18 5.25
N PHE A 73 2.20 13.66 4.41
CA PHE A 73 2.45 13.61 2.97
C PHE A 73 2.32 14.98 2.30
N ASN A 74 1.55 15.90 2.88
CA ASN A 74 1.50 17.30 2.46
C ASN A 74 2.87 17.97 2.60
N ALA A 75 3.67 17.63 3.62
CA ALA A 75 5.03 18.16 3.75
C ALA A 75 5.96 17.72 2.59
N LEU A 76 5.63 16.62 1.89
CA LEU A 76 6.34 16.21 0.68
C LEU A 76 5.86 16.95 -0.58
N LEU A 77 4.65 17.51 -0.54
CA LEU A 77 4.08 18.30 -1.64
C LEU A 77 4.45 19.79 -1.53
N ASP A 78 4.38 20.36 -0.34
CA ASP A 78 4.77 21.74 -0.07
C ASP A 78 5.15 21.88 1.41
N ASP A 79 6.43 22.12 1.64
CA ASP A 79 6.96 22.51 2.95
C ASP A 79 8.00 23.61 2.78
N SER A 80 7.66 24.61 1.96
CA SER A 80 8.51 25.77 1.68
C SER A 80 8.88 26.60 2.92
N GLY A 81 8.24 26.33 4.08
CA GLY A 81 8.56 26.94 5.36
C GLY A 81 9.76 26.29 6.09
N VAL A 82 10.17 25.09 5.69
CA VAL A 82 11.31 24.37 6.30
C VAL A 82 12.64 24.77 5.64
N SER A 83 13.63 25.05 6.48
CA SER A 83 14.98 25.35 6.03
C SER A 83 15.56 24.18 5.23
N GLY A 84 16.12 24.47 4.06
CA GLY A 84 16.71 23.47 3.19
C GLY A 84 15.72 22.79 2.25
N TRP A 85 14.43 23.14 2.29
CA TRP A 85 13.47 22.60 1.32
C TRP A 85 13.83 23.00 -0.12
N ASP A 86 13.96 21.99 -0.99
CA ASP A 86 14.17 22.11 -2.45
C ASP A 86 13.08 21.33 -3.23
N GLY A 87 12.01 20.92 -2.52
CA GLY A 87 10.87 20.16 -3.03
C GLY A 87 9.89 21.01 -3.86
N PRO A 88 8.79 20.48 -4.42
CA PRO A 88 8.07 19.25 -4.04
C PRO A 88 8.86 17.96 -4.29
N TYR A 89 8.82 17.04 -3.32
CA TYR A 89 9.42 15.70 -3.42
C TYR A 89 8.42 14.66 -3.95
N LEU A 90 7.15 15.03 -4.07
CA LEU A 90 6.07 14.21 -4.60
C LEU A 90 5.10 15.10 -5.38
N GLU A 91 4.50 14.56 -6.44
CA GLU A 91 3.39 15.22 -7.15
C GLU A 91 2.04 14.88 -6.50
N ASN A 92 1.89 13.63 -6.04
CA ASN A 92 0.74 13.13 -5.30
C ASN A 92 1.09 11.79 -4.62
N TYR A 93 0.57 11.56 -3.43
CA TYR A 93 0.81 10.30 -2.67
C TYR A 93 -0.13 9.15 -3.06
N GLY A 94 -1.08 9.39 -3.98
CA GLY A 94 -1.88 8.37 -4.65
C GLY A 94 -2.71 7.45 -3.76
N THR A 95 -3.22 6.36 -4.35
CA THR A 95 -3.87 5.25 -3.65
C THR A 95 -3.21 3.93 -4.04
N HIS A 96 -3.13 3.00 -3.09
CA HIS A 96 -2.68 1.65 -3.40
C HIS A 96 -3.77 0.86 -4.16
N PRO A 97 -3.42 -0.25 -4.83
CA PRO A 97 -4.30 -0.89 -5.82
C PRO A 97 -5.56 -1.59 -5.29
N TRP A 98 -5.74 -1.63 -3.97
CA TRP A 98 -6.95 -2.15 -3.32
C TRP A 98 -7.87 -1.03 -2.82
N GLY A 99 -7.45 0.24 -2.96
CA GLY A 99 -8.32 1.41 -2.81
C GLY A 99 -8.02 2.33 -1.63
N GLY A 100 -7.02 2.00 -0.79
CA GLY A 100 -6.63 2.79 0.37
C GLY A 100 -5.35 3.60 0.10
N GLY A 101 -4.77 4.16 1.16
CA GLY A 101 -3.67 5.10 1.15
C GLY A 101 -2.32 4.50 1.56
N ILE A 102 -1.33 5.37 1.68
CA ILE A 102 -0.05 5.02 2.28
C ILE A 102 0.01 5.80 3.57
N GLY A 103 0.40 5.12 4.64
CA GLY A 103 0.63 5.75 5.92
C GLY A 103 2.11 5.84 6.24
N TYR A 104 2.41 6.72 7.17
CA TYR A 104 3.74 6.95 7.70
C TYR A 104 3.66 7.13 9.20
N PHE A 105 4.64 6.58 9.90
CA PHE A 105 4.73 6.69 11.35
C PHE A 105 6.21 6.70 11.76
N CYS A 106 6.57 7.59 12.68
CA CYS A 106 7.89 7.65 13.30
C CYS A 106 7.78 7.61 14.81
N LEU A 107 8.60 6.78 15.42
CA LEU A 107 8.82 6.78 16.86
C LEU A 107 10.15 7.43 17.15
N GLN A 108 10.10 8.56 17.86
CA GLN A 108 11.25 9.17 18.50
C GLN A 108 11.27 8.74 19.99
N ASP A 109 12.46 8.60 20.57
CA ASP A 109 12.71 8.40 22.00
C ASP A 109 12.20 7.09 22.65
N ASN A 110 12.53 5.93 22.08
CA ASN A 110 12.20 4.61 22.68
C ASN A 110 10.72 4.44 23.07
N ALA A 111 9.82 5.24 22.48
CA ALA A 111 8.39 5.21 22.74
C ALA A 111 7.67 4.08 21.98
N GLY A 112 8.44 3.28 21.22
CA GLY A 112 7.94 2.14 20.47
C GLY A 112 7.64 0.92 21.31
N TRP A 113 6.81 0.04 20.74
CA TRP A 113 6.37 -1.23 21.31
C TRP A 113 7.53 -2.19 21.64
N GLU A 114 8.76 -1.89 21.17
CA GLU A 114 9.96 -2.70 21.34
C GLU A 114 11.23 -1.86 21.68
N ASN A 115 11.09 -0.64 22.23
CA ASN A 115 12.21 0.31 22.43
C ASN A 115 13.00 0.61 21.14
N GLN A 116 12.30 0.64 20.01
CA GLN A 116 12.88 0.94 18.71
C GLN A 116 12.55 2.39 18.34
N SER A 117 13.57 3.12 17.90
CA SER A 117 13.41 4.44 17.29
C SER A 117 13.57 4.26 15.79
N GLY A 118 12.61 4.71 15.00
CA GLY A 118 12.56 4.42 13.57
C GLY A 118 11.38 5.10 12.90
N CYS A 119 11.40 5.09 11.57
CA CYS A 119 10.32 5.59 10.73
C CYS A 119 9.88 4.49 9.77
N TRP A 120 8.58 4.37 9.56
CA TRP A 120 7.97 3.28 8.81
C TRP A 120 6.96 3.81 7.80
N LEU A 121 6.85 3.11 6.67
CA LEU A 121 5.86 3.35 5.61
C LEU A 121 4.99 2.12 5.46
N TYR A 122 3.67 2.26 5.62
CA TYR A 122 2.73 1.16 5.58
C TYR A 122 1.62 1.38 4.53
N LEU A 123 0.95 0.31 4.13
CA LEU A 123 -0.25 0.40 3.29
C LEU A 123 -1.47 0.49 4.21
N ASP A 124 -2.25 1.54 4.02
CA ASP A 124 -3.41 1.87 4.83
C ASP A 124 -4.70 1.46 4.10
N ASP A 125 -5.57 0.68 4.74
CA ASP A 125 -6.85 0.27 4.15
C ASP A 125 -7.91 1.39 4.11
N ASP A 126 -7.62 2.52 4.75
CA ASP A 126 -8.39 3.75 4.63
C ASP A 126 -7.99 4.55 3.40
N LYS A 127 -8.93 5.33 2.84
CA LYS A 127 -8.61 6.25 1.75
C LYS A 127 -7.70 7.37 2.25
N PRO A 128 -6.82 7.91 1.38
CA PRO A 128 -6.06 9.10 1.75
C PRO A 128 -7.02 10.24 2.10
N GLY A 129 -6.92 10.74 3.34
CA GLY A 129 -7.74 11.85 3.84
C GLY A 129 -9.02 11.49 4.56
N THR A 130 -9.22 10.21 4.86
CA THR A 130 -10.22 9.76 5.84
C THR A 130 -9.50 9.36 7.14
N GLY A 131 -10.10 9.61 8.31
CA GLY A 131 -9.62 9.00 9.56
C GLY A 131 -10.02 7.52 9.66
N TYR A 132 -9.65 6.88 10.78
CA TYR A 132 -9.80 5.46 11.20
C TYR A 132 -11.22 4.85 11.15
N ALA A 133 -11.99 5.06 10.09
CA ALA A 133 -13.43 4.81 10.14
C ALA A 133 -14.03 4.19 8.88
N ASN A 134 -13.24 3.76 7.88
CA ASN A 134 -13.80 2.96 6.81
C ASN A 134 -12.84 1.96 6.15
N ASN A 135 -12.65 0.80 6.79
CA ASN A 135 -12.00 -0.44 6.27
C ASN A 135 -12.59 -1.01 4.94
N GLN A 136 -12.62 -0.23 3.87
CA GLN A 136 -13.20 -0.62 2.59
C GLN A 136 -12.15 -1.14 1.61
N ALA A 137 -10.85 -0.90 1.86
CA ALA A 137 -9.75 -1.30 0.98
C ALA A 137 -8.90 -2.45 1.53
N LYS A 138 -9.54 -3.47 2.12
CA LYS A 138 -8.85 -4.65 2.66
C LYS A 138 -7.90 -5.27 1.64
N ILE A 139 -6.63 -5.32 1.99
CA ILE A 139 -5.59 -5.97 1.20
C ILE A 139 -5.63 -7.48 1.49
N PRO A 140 -5.64 -8.36 0.48
CA PRO A 140 -5.57 -9.80 0.72
C PRO A 140 -4.28 -10.19 1.44
N TYR A 141 -4.37 -11.08 2.43
CA TYR A 141 -3.23 -11.53 3.23
C TYR A 141 -2.08 -12.08 2.37
N ASP A 142 -2.39 -12.93 1.40
CA ASP A 142 -1.41 -13.49 0.46
C ASP A 142 -0.65 -12.40 -0.30
N SER A 143 -1.31 -11.27 -0.57
CA SER A 143 -0.70 -10.13 -1.26
C SER A 143 0.23 -9.33 -0.34
N LEU A 144 -0.10 -9.21 0.95
CA LEU A 144 0.77 -8.59 1.95
C LEU A 144 2.04 -9.41 2.17
N LEU A 145 1.89 -10.72 2.38
CA LEU A 145 3.02 -11.65 2.47
C LEU A 145 3.91 -11.55 1.24
N ARG A 146 3.29 -11.50 0.05
CA ARG A 146 4.06 -11.42 -1.18
C ARG A 146 4.77 -10.09 -1.36
N ILE A 147 4.18 -8.98 -0.89
CA ILE A 147 4.84 -7.67 -0.89
C ILE A 147 6.04 -7.69 0.04
N ASP A 148 5.89 -8.24 1.24
CA ASP A 148 6.95 -8.41 2.23
C ASP A 148 8.12 -9.20 1.66
N GLU A 149 7.88 -10.40 1.13
CA GLU A 149 8.91 -11.23 0.46
C GLU A 149 9.65 -10.52 -0.70
N LEU A 150 9.00 -9.56 -1.36
CA LEU A 150 9.55 -8.89 -2.55
C LEU A 150 10.31 -7.61 -2.25
N ILE A 151 10.08 -7.00 -1.09
CA ILE A 151 10.75 -5.76 -0.69
C ILE A 151 11.73 -6.01 0.46
N ASP A 152 11.41 -6.92 1.38
CA ASP A 152 12.25 -7.28 2.53
C ASP A 152 13.22 -8.42 2.20
N ASP A 153 14.29 -8.55 2.99
CA ASP A 153 15.40 -9.51 2.83
C ASP A 153 15.05 -10.97 3.20
N ASN A 154 13.76 -11.30 3.16
CA ASN A 154 13.20 -12.63 3.41
C ASN A 154 13.33 -13.09 4.88
N ASN A 155 13.46 -12.13 5.81
CA ASN A 155 13.49 -12.37 7.25
C ASN A 155 12.19 -11.93 7.94
N THR A 156 11.26 -12.87 8.10
CA THR A 156 9.99 -12.71 8.84
C THR A 156 10.15 -12.43 10.34
N SER A 157 11.37 -12.28 10.85
CA SER A 157 11.67 -12.06 12.28
C SER A 157 11.77 -10.57 12.64
N ASN A 158 11.99 -9.71 11.65
CA ASN A 158 12.21 -8.28 11.82
C ASN A 158 11.16 -7.48 11.04
N GLY A 159 10.74 -7.98 9.87
CA GLY A 159 9.60 -7.48 9.10
C GLY A 159 8.28 -7.99 9.71
N SER A 160 7.50 -7.08 10.30
CA SER A 160 6.23 -7.42 10.92
C SER A 160 5.09 -7.39 9.89
N VAL A 161 4.87 -8.48 9.15
CA VAL A 161 3.55 -8.72 8.52
C VAL A 161 2.57 -9.11 9.62
N ARG A 162 2.04 -8.11 10.32
CA ARG A 162 1.06 -8.32 11.40
C ARG A 162 -0.35 -8.14 10.84
N GLU A 163 -1.12 -9.22 10.81
CA GLU A 163 -2.57 -9.10 10.89
C GLU A 163 -2.96 -8.94 12.36
N ASN A 164 -3.72 -7.89 12.68
CA ASN A 164 -4.62 -7.86 13.82
C ASN A 164 -3.93 -8.00 15.21
N LEU A 165 -3.42 -6.88 15.75
CA LEU A 165 -2.98 -6.83 17.15
C LEU A 165 -4.18 -6.99 18.10
N PRO A 166 -4.15 -7.92 19.09
CA PRO A 166 -5.21 -8.04 20.07
C PRO A 166 -5.32 -6.75 20.89
N GLY A 167 -6.47 -6.07 20.78
CA GLY A 167 -6.78 -4.85 21.55
C GLY A 167 -6.78 -3.55 20.76
N VAL A 168 -6.51 -3.59 19.46
CA VAL A 168 -6.66 -2.44 18.55
C VAL A 168 -7.84 -2.73 17.60
N PRO A 169 -9.01 -2.08 17.76
CA PRO A 169 -10.19 -2.41 16.96
C PRO A 169 -10.02 -1.95 15.51
N GLY A 170 -9.75 -2.91 14.61
CA GLY A 170 -9.68 -2.67 13.17
C GLY A 170 -8.36 -2.02 12.72
N GLU A 171 -8.05 -2.21 11.43
CA GLU A 171 -7.09 -1.42 10.65
C GLU A 171 -5.61 -1.80 10.81
N LEU A 172 -4.87 -1.56 9.72
CA LEU A 172 -3.41 -1.61 9.58
C LEU A 172 -2.81 -2.93 9.05
N SER A 173 -2.45 -2.90 7.76
CA SER A 173 -1.54 -3.86 7.13
C SER A 173 -0.13 -3.26 7.13
N TYR A 174 0.65 -3.57 8.16
CA TYR A 174 1.98 -2.98 8.35
C TYR A 174 2.99 -3.49 7.33
N PHE A 175 3.75 -2.57 6.76
CA PHE A 175 4.99 -2.84 6.06
C PHE A 175 6.06 -1.94 6.68
N MET A 176 7.28 -2.43 6.87
CA MET A 176 8.35 -1.70 7.53
C MET A 176 9.49 -1.51 6.55
N ILE A 177 9.69 -0.27 6.10
CA ILE A 177 10.92 0.12 5.43
C ILE A 177 11.75 0.89 6.45
N GLU A 178 12.77 0.26 7.00
CA GLU A 178 13.79 0.99 7.76
C GLU A 178 14.49 1.96 6.80
N THR A 179 14.54 3.22 7.20
CA THR A 179 15.06 4.33 6.39
C THR A 179 16.49 4.73 6.78
N ASP A 180 17.23 3.79 7.38
CA ASP A 180 18.58 3.96 7.93
C ASP A 180 19.53 4.77 7.04
#